data_AF-A0A1I1IS91-F1
#
_entry.id   AF-A0A1I1IS91-F1
#
_cell.length_a   1.000
_cell.length_b   1.000
_cell.length_c   1.000
_cell.angle_alpha   90.00
_cell.angle_beta   90.00
_cell.angle_gamma   90.00
#
_symmetry.space_group_name_H-M   'P 1'
#
loop_
_entity.id
_entity.type
_entity.pdbx_description
1 polymer ?
#
loop_
_entity_poly.entity_id
_entity_poly.type
_entity_poly.pdbx_seq_one_letter_code
_entity_poly.pdbx_strand_id
1 'polypeptide(L)'
;MYKLLCLFITLFAAASGQAQEIAITFDDVPRPDSRLFSGEERTQKLIAALRKSKVPDIFLFVTTNNITEKSKKRVEAYIEAGFHLGNHSHSHFSAHKKHIETYLSDITVARNQLKGFKNNMPFYRYPYLHEGNDRKTRDRIRQHLREMSYKNGYVTVDNYDWYMDSLLQRALVNGKKVDYDALKNAYITVLWQSILFYDEIANKTLGRSPKHVLLLHENDMAALFIDDLIEHIREQGWKVISPQEAYKDPIAFTIPDVLFNGQGRVAAIAKSKGWDEKLLRDVGSSEDYLDDYFKNNNVFK
;
A
#
# COMPACT_ATOMS: atom_id res chain seq x y z
N MET A 1 -40.81 -40.81 -42.41
CA MET A 1 -41.14 -39.56 -41.69
C MET A 1 -40.07 -39.35 -40.63
N TYR A 2 -39.27 -38.29 -40.78
CA TYR A 2 -38.06 -38.02 -40.00
C TYR A 2 -38.39 -37.67 -38.53
N LYS A 3 -37.79 -38.39 -37.58
CA LYS A 3 -37.80 -38.00 -36.16
C LYS A 3 -36.71 -36.96 -35.94
N LEU A 4 -37.14 -35.74 -35.63
CA LEU A 4 -36.28 -34.60 -35.29
C LEU A 4 -35.62 -34.86 -33.93
N LEU A 5 -34.29 -34.95 -33.91
CA LEU A 5 -33.49 -35.06 -32.70
C LEU A 5 -33.18 -33.63 -32.20
N CYS A 6 -33.89 -33.16 -31.16
CA CYS A 6 -33.57 -31.90 -30.49
C CYS A 6 -32.30 -32.08 -29.64
N LEU A 7 -31.18 -31.56 -30.13
CA LEU A 7 -29.94 -31.46 -29.38
C LEU A 7 -30.04 -30.27 -28.40
N PHE A 8 -30.22 -30.55 -27.12
CA PHE A 8 -30.08 -29.53 -26.06
C PHE A 8 -28.58 -29.20 -25.89
N ILE A 9 -28.14 -28.08 -26.45
CA ILE A 9 -26.83 -27.50 -26.16
C ILE A 9 -26.97 -26.73 -24.84
N THR A 10 -26.60 -27.36 -23.74
CA THR A 10 -26.34 -26.65 -22.47
C THR A 10 -25.07 -25.81 -22.64
N LEU A 11 -25.24 -24.51 -22.89
CA LEU A 11 -24.17 -23.53 -22.69
C LEU A 11 -23.82 -23.50 -21.20
N PHE A 12 -22.76 -24.19 -20.80
CA PHE A 12 -22.04 -23.84 -19.60
C PHE A 12 -21.36 -22.50 -19.87
N ALA A 13 -22.03 -21.40 -19.52
CA ALA A 13 -21.34 -20.17 -19.26
C ALA A 13 -20.43 -20.44 -18.06
N ALA A 14 -19.17 -20.79 -18.32
CA ALA A 14 -18.14 -20.67 -17.32
C ALA A 14 -18.17 -19.20 -16.92
N ALA A 15 -18.76 -18.90 -15.76
CA ALA A 15 -18.52 -17.65 -15.09
C ALA A 15 -17.00 -17.64 -14.87
N SER A 16 -16.29 -16.95 -15.75
CA SER A 16 -14.89 -16.63 -15.56
C SER A 16 -14.86 -15.82 -14.27
N GLY A 17 -14.69 -16.51 -13.14
CA GLY A 17 -14.43 -15.86 -11.87
C GLY A 17 -13.19 -15.01 -12.09
N GLN A 18 -13.38 -13.70 -12.25
CA GLN A 18 -12.26 -12.80 -12.41
C GLN A 18 -11.53 -12.82 -11.07
N ALA A 19 -10.36 -13.46 -11.04
CA ALA A 19 -9.50 -13.46 -9.87
C ALA A 19 -9.30 -12.03 -9.39
N GLN A 20 -9.46 -11.80 -8.09
CA GLN A 20 -9.16 -10.52 -7.47
C GLN A 20 -7.71 -10.14 -7.75
N GLU A 21 -7.45 -8.84 -7.86
CA GLU A 21 -6.17 -8.34 -8.31
C GLU A 21 -5.65 -7.31 -7.30
N ILE A 22 -4.35 -7.36 -6.99
CA ILE A 22 -3.72 -6.47 -6.02
C ILE A 22 -2.33 -6.04 -6.48
N ALA A 23 -2.04 -4.76 -6.37
CA ALA A 23 -0.70 -4.19 -6.56
C ALA A 23 -0.06 -3.87 -5.22
N ILE A 24 1.26 -4.00 -5.15
CA ILE A 24 2.05 -3.75 -3.94
C ILE A 24 2.74 -2.39 -4.07
N THR A 25 2.64 -1.57 -3.02
CA THR A 25 3.31 -0.26 -2.94
C THR A 25 4.03 -0.10 -1.61
N PHE A 26 5.13 0.64 -1.62
CA PHE A 26 5.95 0.91 -0.44
C PHE A 26 6.12 2.40 -0.21
N ASP A 27 5.77 2.87 0.98
CA ASP A 27 5.96 4.24 1.41
C ASP A 27 7.29 4.41 2.19
N ASP A 28 7.65 5.67 2.41
CA ASP A 28 8.82 6.12 3.17
C ASP A 28 10.20 5.74 2.61
N VAL A 29 10.26 5.38 1.33
CA VAL A 29 11.53 5.01 0.70
C VAL A 29 12.43 6.24 0.55
N PRO A 30 13.74 6.16 0.82
CA PRO A 30 14.41 5.13 1.60
C PRO A 30 14.23 5.35 3.11
N ARG A 31 13.99 4.29 3.90
CA ARG A 31 14.01 4.37 5.36
C ARG A 31 15.45 4.22 5.90
N PRO A 32 15.76 4.78 7.09
CA PRO A 32 17.08 4.67 7.70
C PRO A 32 17.43 3.24 8.11
N ASP A 33 18.68 3.04 8.54
CA ASP A 33 19.13 1.79 9.19
C ASP A 33 18.28 1.51 10.44
N SER A 34 18.07 0.23 10.74
CA SER A 34 17.29 -0.27 11.87
C SER A 34 18.15 -1.18 12.75
N ARG A 35 17.55 -1.81 13.77
CA ARG A 35 18.29 -2.69 14.67
C ARG A 35 18.64 -4.02 14.02
N LEU A 36 17.81 -4.48 13.08
CA LEU A 36 17.98 -5.75 12.39
C LEU A 36 18.82 -5.61 11.12
N PHE A 37 18.54 -4.60 10.29
CA PHE A 37 19.21 -4.42 9.01
C PHE A 37 19.75 -3.00 8.82
N SER A 38 20.90 -2.89 8.16
CA SER A 38 21.20 -1.63 7.47
C SER A 38 20.15 -1.40 6.38
N GLY A 39 19.91 -0.14 6.01
CA GLY A 39 18.98 0.16 4.93
C GLY A 39 19.43 -0.45 3.59
N GLU A 40 20.74 -0.58 3.36
CA GLU A 40 21.27 -1.25 2.17
C GLU A 40 20.91 -2.74 2.17
N GLU A 41 21.13 -3.43 3.28
CA GLU A 41 20.75 -4.84 3.43
C GLU A 41 19.24 -5.03 3.25
N ARG A 42 18.41 -4.19 3.88
CA ARG A 42 16.96 -4.21 3.73
C ARG A 42 16.54 -4.06 2.26
N THR A 43 17.10 -3.08 1.57
CA THR A 43 16.82 -2.84 0.15
C THR A 43 17.17 -4.07 -0.70
N GLN A 44 18.34 -4.69 -0.50
CA GLN A 44 18.74 -5.87 -1.27
C GLN A 44 17.85 -7.08 -0.98
N LYS A 45 17.47 -7.30 0.29
CA LYS A 45 16.54 -8.37 0.68
C LYS A 45 15.17 -8.17 0.04
N LEU A 46 14.63 -6.95 0.10
CA LEU A 46 13.32 -6.64 -0.49
C LEU A 46 13.33 -6.85 -2.02
N ILE A 47 14.34 -6.34 -2.72
CA ILE A 47 14.49 -6.55 -4.17
C ILE A 47 14.58 -8.05 -4.50
N ALA A 48 15.38 -8.82 -3.75
CA ALA A 48 15.55 -10.25 -3.96
C ALA A 48 14.22 -11.00 -3.76
N ALA A 49 13.49 -10.71 -2.69
CA ALA A 49 12.21 -11.33 -2.37
C ALA A 49 11.13 -11.02 -3.44
N LEU A 50 11.03 -9.77 -3.89
CA LEU A 50 10.10 -9.36 -4.95
C LEU A 50 10.42 -10.03 -6.30
N ARG A 51 11.71 -10.13 -6.66
CA ARG A 51 12.16 -10.83 -7.88
C ARG A 51 11.91 -12.33 -7.82
N LYS A 52 12.25 -12.98 -6.69
CA LYS A 52 11.96 -14.40 -6.43
C LYS A 52 10.46 -14.67 -6.59
N SER A 53 9.65 -13.77 -6.06
CA SER A 53 8.19 -13.79 -6.15
C SER A 53 7.65 -13.38 -7.51
N LYS A 54 8.49 -13.05 -8.51
CA LYS A 54 8.05 -12.64 -9.86
C LYS A 54 6.99 -11.54 -9.81
N VAL A 55 7.14 -10.57 -8.91
CA VAL A 55 6.25 -9.40 -8.88
C VAL A 55 6.54 -8.57 -10.13
N PRO A 56 5.51 -8.23 -10.94
CA PRO A 56 5.74 -7.57 -12.23
C PRO A 56 6.33 -6.16 -12.05
N ASP A 57 5.87 -5.45 -11.02
CA ASP A 57 6.33 -4.09 -10.68
C ASP A 57 5.84 -3.71 -9.27
N ILE A 58 6.46 -2.72 -8.66
CA ILE A 58 6.00 -2.05 -7.44
C ILE A 58 6.18 -0.54 -7.56
N PHE A 59 5.41 0.23 -6.79
CA PHE A 59 5.64 1.67 -6.62
C PHE A 59 6.28 1.92 -5.27
N LEU A 60 7.41 2.62 -5.30
CA LEU A 60 8.10 3.12 -4.11
C LEU A 60 7.82 4.61 -4.01
N PHE A 61 6.98 5.01 -3.06
CA PHE A 61 6.72 6.42 -2.78
C PHE A 61 7.88 6.97 -1.96
N VAL A 62 8.61 7.91 -2.55
CA VAL A 62 9.88 8.40 -2.04
C VAL A 62 9.69 9.66 -1.20
N THR A 63 10.15 9.60 0.05
CA THR A 63 10.30 10.76 0.94
C THR A 63 11.68 11.36 0.70
N THR A 64 11.74 12.45 -0.06
CA THR A 64 13.02 12.87 -0.65
C THR A 64 14.01 13.49 0.33
N ASN A 65 13.56 13.94 1.51
CA ASN A 65 14.48 14.39 2.58
C ASN A 65 15.29 13.23 3.18
N ASN A 66 14.91 11.97 2.91
CA ASN A 66 15.69 10.80 3.32
C ASN A 66 16.81 10.45 2.31
N ILE A 67 16.90 11.17 1.17
CA ILE A 67 17.94 10.93 0.17
C ILE A 67 19.24 11.61 0.60
N THR A 68 20.26 10.78 0.77
CA THR A 68 21.67 11.10 0.99
C THR A 68 22.48 10.50 -0.14
N GLU A 69 23.79 10.78 -0.21
CA GLU A 69 24.71 10.09 -1.14
C GLU A 69 24.59 8.55 -1.05
N LYS A 70 24.53 8.00 0.17
CA LYS A 70 24.41 6.54 0.38
C LYS A 70 23.03 6.02 -0.01
N SER A 71 21.96 6.70 0.41
CA SER A 71 20.59 6.22 0.18
C SER A 71 20.09 6.49 -1.25
N LYS A 72 20.69 7.41 -1.99
CA LYS A 72 20.46 7.58 -3.43
C LYS A 72 20.77 6.30 -4.21
N LYS A 73 21.88 5.62 -3.91
CA LYS A 73 22.23 4.33 -4.52
C LYS A 73 21.19 3.23 -4.26
N ARG A 74 20.53 3.28 -3.10
CA ARG A 74 19.43 2.34 -2.78
C ARG A 74 18.20 2.61 -3.64
N VAL A 75 17.85 3.88 -3.84
CA VAL A 75 16.77 4.27 -4.76
C VAL A 75 17.10 3.86 -6.20
N GLU A 76 18.35 4.05 -6.63
CA GLU A 76 18.85 3.60 -7.94
C GLU A 76 18.79 2.06 -8.08
N ALA A 77 19.11 1.30 -7.03
CA ALA A 77 19.00 -0.15 -7.04
C ALA A 77 17.56 -0.65 -7.27
N TYR A 78 16.55 0.02 -6.71
CA TYR A 78 15.15 -0.30 -7.01
C TYR A 78 14.79 -0.02 -8.48
N ILE A 79 15.31 1.08 -9.05
CA ILE A 79 15.11 1.42 -10.47
C ILE A 79 15.79 0.38 -11.38
N GLU A 80 17.02 -0.02 -11.06
CA GLU A 80 17.75 -1.08 -11.76
C GLU A 80 17.05 -2.44 -11.63
N ALA A 81 16.27 -2.63 -10.56
CA ALA A 81 15.39 -3.78 -10.41
C ALA A 81 14.14 -3.74 -11.30
N GLY A 82 13.89 -2.64 -12.01
CA GLY A 82 12.76 -2.44 -12.89
C GLY A 82 11.56 -1.76 -12.21
N PHE A 83 11.69 -1.37 -10.93
CA PHE A 83 10.60 -0.79 -10.17
C PHE A 83 10.46 0.72 -10.40
N HIS A 84 9.29 1.25 -10.05
CA HIS A 84 8.95 2.64 -10.30
C HIS A 84 8.82 3.45 -9.01
N LEU A 85 9.08 4.75 -9.14
CA LEU A 85 9.00 5.69 -8.04
C LEU A 85 7.73 6.53 -8.12
N GLY A 86 7.20 6.90 -6.96
CA GLY A 86 6.22 7.96 -6.78
C GLY A 86 6.72 9.01 -5.80
N ASN A 87 6.02 10.13 -5.72
CA ASN A 87 6.35 11.23 -4.82
C ASN A 87 5.62 11.06 -3.48
N HIS A 88 6.37 11.04 -2.37
CA HIS A 88 5.83 11.00 -1.01
C HIS A 88 6.09 12.28 -0.21
N SER A 89 6.22 13.40 -0.92
CA SER A 89 6.66 14.69 -0.38
C SER A 89 8.14 14.69 0.04
N HIS A 90 8.64 15.85 0.43
CA HIS A 90 10.03 16.01 0.83
C HIS A 90 10.17 15.69 2.31
N SER A 91 9.42 16.38 3.18
CA SER A 91 9.56 16.29 4.63
C SER A 91 8.57 15.36 5.31
N HIS A 92 7.74 14.63 4.55
CA HIS A 92 6.69 13.75 5.08
C HIS A 92 5.73 14.48 6.04
N PHE A 93 5.36 15.73 5.74
CA PHE A 93 4.44 16.49 6.59
C PHE A 93 3.01 15.96 6.49
N SER A 94 2.28 15.98 7.60
CA SER A 94 0.83 15.74 7.60
C SER A 94 0.08 16.97 7.08
N ALA A 95 -0.75 16.80 6.04
CA ALA A 95 -1.60 17.88 5.53
C ALA A 95 -2.71 18.31 6.50
N HIS A 96 -2.98 17.52 7.55
CA HIS A 96 -3.91 17.91 8.62
C HIS A 96 -3.30 18.93 9.58
N LYS A 97 -1.97 19.00 9.65
CA LYS A 97 -1.24 19.76 10.68
C LYS A 97 -0.44 20.91 10.09
N LYS A 98 0.06 20.76 8.87
CA LYS A 98 0.96 21.73 8.26
C LYS A 98 0.18 22.84 7.56
N HIS A 99 0.71 24.07 7.65
CA HIS A 99 0.20 25.19 6.86
C HIS A 99 0.25 24.85 5.35
N ILE A 100 -0.86 25.14 4.64
CA ILE A 100 -1.08 24.69 3.27
C ILE A 100 0.05 25.08 2.31
N GLU A 101 0.48 26.35 2.31
CA GLU A 101 1.54 26.80 1.38
C GLU A 101 2.88 26.11 1.63
N THR A 102 3.19 25.79 2.89
CA THR A 102 4.40 25.02 3.21
C THR A 102 4.27 23.58 2.71
N TYR A 103 3.09 22.98 2.83
CA TYR A 103 2.83 21.64 2.32
C TYR A 103 2.90 21.57 0.79
N LEU A 104 2.33 22.55 0.06
CA LEU A 104 2.41 22.61 -1.40
C LEU A 104 3.85 22.80 -1.90
N SER A 105 4.63 23.62 -1.20
CA SER A 105 6.06 23.79 -1.47
C SER A 105 6.83 22.49 -1.26
N ASP A 106 6.54 21.76 -0.18
CA ASP A 106 7.16 20.47 0.14
C ASP A 106 6.96 19.41 -0.97
N ILE A 107 5.75 19.35 -1.55
CA ILE A 107 5.47 18.49 -2.72
C ILE A 107 6.35 18.89 -3.93
N THR A 108 6.53 20.20 -4.13
CA THR A 108 7.27 20.75 -5.26
C THR A 108 8.77 20.47 -5.14
N VAL A 109 9.32 20.58 -3.93
CA VAL A 109 10.71 20.21 -3.63
C VAL A 109 10.96 18.74 -3.99
N ALA A 110 10.09 17.84 -3.50
CA ALA A 110 10.21 16.42 -3.82
C ALA A 110 10.08 16.14 -5.32
N ARG A 111 9.13 16.80 -6.01
CA ARG A 111 9.00 16.69 -7.47
C ARG A 111 10.31 17.04 -8.16
N ASN A 112 10.96 18.13 -7.79
CA ASN A 112 12.18 18.59 -8.43
C ASN A 112 13.35 17.64 -8.19
N GLN A 113 13.47 17.08 -6.98
CA GLN A 113 14.49 16.08 -6.67
C GLN A 113 14.25 14.76 -7.41
N LEU A 114 12.98 14.35 -7.60
CA LEU A 114 12.63 13.11 -8.29
C LEU A 114 12.80 13.17 -9.82
N LYS A 115 12.86 14.36 -10.42
CA LYS A 115 13.07 14.53 -11.88
C LYS A 115 14.33 13.85 -12.41
N GLY A 116 15.35 13.65 -11.57
CA GLY A 116 16.60 13.01 -11.96
C GLY A 116 16.53 11.48 -12.12
N PHE A 117 15.45 10.84 -11.66
CA PHE A 117 15.31 9.39 -11.67
C PHE A 117 14.46 8.91 -12.87
N LYS A 118 14.96 7.91 -13.62
CA LYS A 118 14.36 7.45 -14.88
C LYS A 118 12.96 6.85 -14.74
N ASN A 119 12.71 6.06 -13.69
CA ASN A 119 11.42 5.38 -13.47
C ASN A 119 10.49 6.17 -12.54
N ASN A 120 10.65 7.50 -12.45
CA ASN A 120 9.74 8.34 -11.68
C ASN A 120 8.42 8.53 -12.44
N MET A 121 7.31 8.15 -11.79
CA MET A 121 5.96 8.28 -12.32
C MET A 121 5.23 9.44 -11.63
N PRO A 122 4.31 10.15 -12.32
CA PRO A 122 3.60 11.29 -11.75
C PRO A 122 2.45 10.82 -10.83
N PHE A 123 2.78 10.05 -9.80
CA PHE A 123 1.88 9.70 -8.71
C PHE A 123 2.34 10.35 -7.41
N TYR A 124 1.39 10.86 -6.64
CA TYR A 124 1.64 11.46 -5.33
C TYR A 124 0.85 10.70 -4.25
N ARG A 125 1.56 10.22 -3.23
CA ARG A 125 0.96 9.61 -2.03
C ARG A 125 1.07 10.62 -0.90
N TYR A 126 -0.07 10.94 -0.30
CA TYR A 126 -0.13 11.82 0.86
C TYR A 126 0.52 11.14 2.08
N PRO A 127 1.51 11.77 2.75
CA PRO A 127 1.98 11.33 4.06
C PRO A 127 0.81 11.09 5.02
N TYR A 128 0.84 9.96 5.73
CA TYR A 128 -0.23 9.52 6.64
C TYR A 128 -1.61 9.34 5.97
N LEU A 129 -1.69 9.32 4.64
CA LEU A 129 -2.94 9.40 3.87
C LEU A 129 -3.79 10.63 4.20
N HIS A 130 -3.19 11.65 4.80
CA HIS A 130 -3.87 12.86 5.23
C HIS A 130 -4.05 13.81 4.04
N GLU A 131 -5.26 13.86 3.47
CA GLU A 131 -5.57 14.71 2.32
C GLU A 131 -5.93 16.17 2.69
N GLY A 132 -6.00 16.51 3.98
CA GLY A 132 -6.40 17.83 4.49
C GLY A 132 -7.53 17.71 5.52
N ASN A 133 -7.49 18.51 6.58
CA ASN A 133 -8.46 18.46 7.69
C ASN A 133 -9.76 19.23 7.39
N ASP A 134 -9.82 19.95 6.27
CA ASP A 134 -11.00 20.65 5.79
C ASP A 134 -11.08 20.60 4.25
N ARG A 135 -12.26 20.92 3.70
CA ARG A 135 -12.53 20.85 2.25
C ARG A 135 -11.69 21.83 1.44
N LYS A 136 -11.49 23.05 1.94
CA LYS A 136 -10.70 24.10 1.27
C LYS A 136 -9.24 23.66 1.13
N THR A 137 -8.64 23.16 2.21
CA THR A 137 -7.28 22.63 2.24
C THR A 137 -7.16 21.44 1.28
N ARG A 138 -8.05 20.45 1.38
CA ARG A 138 -8.07 19.27 0.51
C ARG A 138 -8.17 19.65 -0.97
N ASP A 139 -9.11 20.51 -1.32
CA ASP A 139 -9.38 20.88 -2.71
C ASP A 139 -8.23 21.71 -3.30
N ARG A 140 -7.60 22.57 -2.49
CA ARG A 140 -6.39 23.30 -2.87
C ARG A 140 -5.22 22.35 -3.16
N ILE A 141 -5.02 21.33 -2.33
CA ILE A 141 -3.97 20.31 -2.60
C ILE A 141 -4.29 19.53 -3.87
N ARG A 142 -5.53 19.05 -4.02
CA ARG A 142 -5.96 18.34 -5.24
C ARG A 142 -5.76 19.18 -6.50
N GLN A 143 -6.03 20.48 -6.44
CA GLN A 143 -5.76 21.41 -7.53
C GLN A 143 -4.26 21.51 -7.83
N HIS A 144 -3.43 21.72 -6.80
CA HIS A 144 -1.97 21.81 -6.97
C HIS A 144 -1.37 20.54 -7.59
N LEU A 145 -1.84 19.36 -7.17
CA LEU A 145 -1.43 18.10 -7.79
C LEU A 145 -1.82 18.03 -9.28
N ARG A 146 -3.04 18.44 -9.66
CA ARG A 146 -3.48 18.50 -11.07
C ARG A 146 -2.65 19.47 -11.90
N GLU A 147 -2.37 20.67 -11.39
CA GLU A 147 -1.50 21.67 -12.04
C GLU A 147 -0.10 21.10 -12.31
N MET A 148 0.36 20.20 -11.45
CA MET A 148 1.61 19.47 -11.59
C MET A 148 1.53 18.17 -12.39
N SER A 149 0.35 17.83 -12.93
CA SER A 149 0.07 16.56 -13.63
C SER A 149 0.23 15.31 -12.77
N TYR A 150 0.19 15.44 -11.44
CA TYR A 150 0.18 14.31 -10.53
C TYR A 150 -1.21 13.65 -10.46
N LYS A 151 -1.22 12.32 -10.42
CA LYS A 151 -2.35 11.51 -9.99
C LYS A 151 -2.23 11.22 -8.50
N ASN A 152 -3.37 11.10 -7.81
CA ASN A 152 -3.38 10.59 -6.43
C ASN A 152 -2.98 9.11 -6.47
N GLY A 153 -1.87 8.76 -5.84
CA GLY A 153 -1.45 7.39 -5.59
C GLY A 153 -2.25 6.77 -4.46
N TYR A 154 -3.58 6.76 -4.53
CA TYR A 154 -4.43 6.30 -3.43
C TYR A 154 -4.16 4.83 -3.08
N VAL A 155 -4.48 4.44 -1.86
CA VAL A 155 -4.51 3.03 -1.42
C VAL A 155 -5.95 2.54 -1.42
N THR A 156 -6.17 1.23 -1.58
CA THR A 156 -7.48 0.62 -1.31
C THR A 156 -7.44 -0.30 -0.11
N VAL A 157 -6.25 -0.73 0.30
CA VAL A 157 -6.00 -1.55 1.49
C VAL A 157 -4.99 -0.79 2.36
N ASP A 158 -5.46 -0.29 3.49
CA ASP A 158 -4.65 0.31 4.55
C ASP A 158 -4.33 -0.76 5.61
N ASN A 159 -3.28 -0.55 6.39
CA ASN A 159 -2.86 -1.41 7.51
C ASN A 159 -1.73 -0.75 8.29
N TYR A 160 -1.41 -1.29 9.47
CA TYR A 160 -0.33 -0.77 10.32
C TYR A 160 0.93 -1.67 10.29
N ASP A 161 1.43 -2.08 9.11
CA ASP A 161 2.71 -2.80 8.99
C ASP A 161 3.88 -2.03 9.61
N TRP A 162 3.84 -0.70 9.55
CA TRP A 162 4.80 0.18 10.22
C TRP A 162 4.79 -0.02 11.74
N TYR A 163 3.63 -0.29 12.36
CA TYR A 163 3.53 -0.54 13.80
C TYR A 163 4.04 -1.94 14.14
N MET A 164 3.74 -2.93 13.30
CA MET A 164 4.31 -4.28 13.43
C MET A 164 5.84 -4.26 13.38
N ASP A 165 6.44 -3.48 12.47
CA ASP A 165 7.89 -3.23 12.44
C ASP A 165 8.37 -2.52 13.70
N SER A 166 7.66 -1.48 14.18
CA SER A 166 7.97 -0.81 15.45
C SER A 166 8.01 -1.76 16.65
N LEU A 167 7.08 -2.73 16.71
CA LEU A 167 7.07 -3.78 17.73
C LEU A 167 8.34 -4.64 17.66
N LEU A 168 8.72 -5.09 16.46
CA LEU A 168 9.97 -5.82 16.25
C LEU A 168 11.19 -5.00 16.69
N GLN A 169 11.30 -3.74 16.26
CA GLN A 169 12.43 -2.89 16.63
C GLN A 169 12.51 -2.68 18.15
N ARG A 170 11.37 -2.43 18.82
CA ARG A 170 11.31 -2.31 20.29
C ARG A 170 11.73 -3.60 20.98
N ALA A 171 11.32 -4.76 20.48
CA ALA A 171 11.73 -6.05 21.03
C ALA A 171 13.25 -6.25 20.92
N LEU A 172 13.83 -5.98 19.76
CA LEU A 172 15.27 -6.10 19.52
C LEU A 172 16.10 -5.11 20.35
N VAL A 173 15.65 -3.86 20.51
CA VAL A 173 16.31 -2.86 21.37
C VAL A 173 16.32 -3.31 22.83
N ASN A 174 15.24 -3.93 23.29
CA ASN A 174 15.12 -4.46 24.66
C ASN A 174 15.76 -5.85 24.84
N GLY A 175 16.46 -6.38 23.83
CA GLY A 175 17.13 -7.68 23.91
C GLY A 175 16.18 -8.88 24.03
N LYS A 176 14.90 -8.72 23.67
CA LYS A 176 13.94 -9.83 23.64
C LYS A 176 14.31 -10.82 22.55
N LYS A 177 14.06 -12.11 22.81
CA LYS A 177 14.19 -13.15 21.79
C LYS A 177 12.98 -13.08 20.86
N VAL A 178 13.22 -13.01 19.56
CA VAL A 178 12.18 -13.01 18.53
C VAL A 178 11.90 -14.43 18.07
N ASP A 179 10.63 -14.82 18.05
CA ASP A 179 10.15 -16.03 17.40
C ASP A 179 9.77 -15.69 15.95
N TYR A 180 10.68 -15.93 15.01
CA TYR A 180 10.53 -15.49 13.62
C TYR A 180 9.40 -16.21 12.87
N ASP A 181 9.06 -17.44 13.26
CA ASP A 181 7.92 -18.15 12.68
C ASP A 181 6.60 -17.53 13.16
N ALA A 182 6.49 -17.23 14.45
CA ALA A 182 5.33 -16.51 14.98
C ALA A 182 5.22 -15.09 14.40
N LEU A 183 6.35 -14.40 14.21
CA LEU A 183 6.42 -13.07 13.61
C LEU A 183 5.95 -13.08 12.15
N LYS A 184 6.41 -14.04 11.35
CA LYS A 184 5.96 -14.25 9.97
C LYS A 184 4.46 -14.48 9.91
N ASN A 185 3.96 -15.41 10.73
CA ASN A 185 2.53 -15.74 10.78
C ASN A 185 1.69 -14.52 11.17
N ALA A 186 2.16 -13.70 12.12
CA ALA A 186 1.50 -12.46 12.48
C ALA A 186 1.43 -11.47 11.31
N TYR A 187 2.54 -11.24 10.61
CA TYR A 187 2.60 -10.35 9.45
C TYR A 187 1.62 -10.76 8.35
N ILE A 188 1.64 -12.03 7.94
CA ILE A 188 0.76 -12.54 6.87
C ILE A 188 -0.70 -12.49 7.31
N THR A 189 -1.01 -12.96 8.52
CA THR A 189 -2.39 -13.04 9.01
C THR A 189 -3.05 -11.67 9.10
N VAL A 190 -2.37 -10.70 9.72
CA VAL A 190 -2.91 -9.35 9.88
C VAL A 190 -3.12 -8.68 8.53
N LEU A 191 -2.12 -8.70 7.64
CA LEU A 191 -2.24 -8.07 6.33
C LEU A 191 -3.29 -8.73 5.45
N TRP A 192 -3.40 -10.06 5.50
CA TRP A 192 -4.43 -10.78 4.77
C TRP A 192 -5.85 -10.44 5.26
N GLN A 193 -6.03 -10.31 6.59
CA GLN A 193 -7.30 -9.84 7.16
C GLN A 193 -7.65 -8.43 6.69
N SER A 194 -6.68 -7.51 6.64
CA SER A 194 -6.90 -6.16 6.09
C SER A 194 -7.29 -6.22 4.59
N ILE A 195 -6.63 -7.06 3.78
CA ILE A 195 -6.98 -7.24 2.35
C ILE A 195 -8.43 -7.71 2.21
N LEU A 196 -8.83 -8.76 2.93
CA LEU A 196 -10.19 -9.29 2.88
C LEU A 196 -11.23 -8.29 3.37
N PHE A 197 -10.93 -7.55 4.44
CA PHE A 197 -11.81 -6.53 4.98
C PHE A 197 -12.12 -5.43 3.96
N TYR A 198 -11.09 -4.87 3.32
CA TYR A 198 -11.28 -3.82 2.33
C TYR A 198 -11.90 -4.35 1.03
N ASP A 199 -11.66 -5.60 0.63
CA ASP A 199 -12.39 -6.23 -0.47
C ASP A 199 -13.88 -6.40 -0.16
N GLU A 200 -14.23 -6.79 1.07
CA GLU A 200 -15.63 -6.90 1.50
C GLU A 200 -16.34 -5.54 1.44
N ILE A 201 -15.71 -4.47 1.94
CA ILE A 201 -16.25 -3.10 1.81
C ILE A 201 -16.41 -2.76 0.33
N ALA A 202 -15.42 -3.08 -0.50
CA ALA A 202 -15.46 -2.76 -1.91
C ALA A 202 -16.61 -3.48 -2.63
N ASN A 203 -16.81 -4.77 -2.38
CA ASN A 203 -17.92 -5.54 -2.93
C ASN A 203 -19.28 -4.94 -2.51
N LYS A 204 -19.47 -4.63 -1.22
CA LYS A 204 -20.73 -4.04 -0.72
C LYS A 204 -20.97 -2.61 -1.22
N THR A 205 -19.91 -1.86 -1.47
CA THR A 205 -20.00 -0.43 -1.84
C THR A 205 -20.03 -0.23 -3.34
N LEU A 206 -19.23 -0.98 -4.10
CA LEU A 206 -19.00 -0.84 -5.53
C LEU A 206 -19.71 -1.92 -6.36
N GLY A 207 -20.19 -2.99 -5.71
CA GLY A 207 -20.75 -4.16 -6.39
C GLY A 207 -19.70 -5.08 -7.03
N ARG A 208 -18.41 -4.86 -6.73
CA ARG A 208 -17.27 -5.64 -7.26
C ARG A 208 -16.01 -5.45 -6.41
N SER A 209 -15.06 -6.36 -6.55
CA SER A 209 -13.67 -6.17 -6.16
C SER A 209 -12.96 -5.24 -7.18
N PRO A 210 -12.36 -4.11 -6.74
CA PRO A 210 -11.48 -3.32 -7.58
C PRO A 210 -10.10 -3.96 -7.68
N LYS A 211 -9.30 -3.49 -8.65
CA LYS A 211 -7.86 -3.74 -8.60
C LYS A 211 -7.30 -3.02 -7.38
N HIS A 212 -6.96 -3.77 -6.36
CA HIS A 212 -6.51 -3.24 -5.08
C HIS A 212 -5.09 -2.69 -5.16
N VAL A 213 -4.79 -1.72 -4.31
CA VAL A 213 -3.47 -1.15 -4.05
C VAL A 213 -3.20 -1.30 -2.56
N LEU A 214 -2.24 -2.16 -2.22
CA LEU A 214 -1.77 -2.42 -0.86
C LEU A 214 -0.73 -1.39 -0.44
N LEU A 215 -0.97 -0.74 0.69
CA LEU A 215 0.02 0.06 1.40
C LEU A 215 0.97 -0.83 2.18
N LEU A 216 2.28 -0.64 2.04
CA LEU A 216 3.31 -1.16 2.94
C LEU A 216 4.36 -0.07 3.12
N HIS A 217 5.32 -0.28 4.02
CA HIS A 217 6.48 0.61 4.19
C HIS A 217 7.78 -0.15 3.92
N GLU A 218 8.86 0.56 3.52
CA GLU A 218 10.19 -0.04 3.29
C GLU A 218 10.88 -0.44 4.61
N ASN A 219 10.33 -1.45 5.28
CA ASN A 219 10.67 -1.83 6.65
C ASN A 219 11.24 -3.26 6.74
N ASP A 220 11.71 -3.65 7.93
CA ASP A 220 12.38 -4.94 8.08
C ASP A 220 11.38 -6.10 7.98
N MET A 221 10.13 -5.90 8.42
CA MET A 221 9.07 -6.90 8.30
C MET A 221 8.78 -7.24 6.83
N ALA A 222 8.66 -6.24 5.97
CA ALA A 222 8.51 -6.42 4.54
C ALA A 222 9.75 -7.11 3.92
N ALA A 223 10.95 -6.68 4.29
CA ALA A 223 12.18 -7.29 3.79
C ALA A 223 12.35 -8.76 4.23
N LEU A 224 11.76 -9.15 5.35
CA LEU A 224 11.75 -10.53 5.85
C LEU A 224 10.70 -11.40 5.16
N PHE A 225 9.48 -10.89 4.93
CA PHE A 225 8.30 -11.73 4.70
C PHE A 225 7.45 -11.34 3.48
N ILE A 226 7.88 -10.40 2.64
CA ILE A 226 7.08 -10.01 1.47
C ILE A 226 6.84 -11.17 0.50
N ASP A 227 7.80 -12.08 0.34
CA ASP A 227 7.64 -13.25 -0.53
C ASP A 227 6.62 -14.25 0.05
N ASP A 228 6.65 -14.48 1.37
CA ASP A 228 5.62 -15.29 2.04
C ASP A 228 4.21 -14.67 1.91
N LEU A 229 4.08 -13.34 2.06
CA LEU A 229 2.80 -12.66 1.86
C LEU A 229 2.29 -12.79 0.42
N ILE A 230 3.18 -12.60 -0.57
CA ILE A 230 2.84 -12.73 -1.99
C ILE A 230 2.43 -14.17 -2.33
N GLU A 231 3.15 -15.16 -1.81
CA GLU A 231 2.80 -16.57 -1.95
C GLU A 231 1.40 -16.82 -1.39
N HIS A 232 1.14 -16.39 -0.15
CA HIS A 232 -0.16 -16.52 0.49
C HIS A 232 -1.29 -15.89 -0.35
N ILE A 233 -1.13 -14.65 -0.81
CA ILE A 233 -2.11 -13.96 -1.67
C ILE A 233 -2.45 -14.82 -2.91
N ARG A 234 -1.45 -15.41 -3.55
CA ARG A 234 -1.64 -16.24 -4.75
C ARG A 234 -2.28 -17.59 -4.44
N GLU A 235 -1.94 -18.21 -3.33
CA GLU A 235 -2.59 -19.44 -2.84
C GLU A 235 -4.09 -19.22 -2.59
N GLN A 236 -4.48 -18.01 -2.17
CA GLN A 236 -5.87 -17.60 -2.03
C GLN A 236 -6.56 -17.26 -3.37
N GLY A 237 -5.88 -17.46 -4.50
CA GLY A 237 -6.42 -17.27 -5.84
C GLY A 237 -6.32 -15.84 -6.39
N TRP A 238 -5.69 -14.91 -5.66
CA TRP A 238 -5.52 -13.53 -6.09
C TRP A 238 -4.32 -13.38 -7.04
N LYS A 239 -4.38 -12.38 -7.91
CA LYS A 239 -3.29 -12.00 -8.83
C LYS A 239 -2.56 -10.78 -8.29
N VAL A 240 -1.23 -10.91 -8.20
CA VAL A 240 -0.36 -9.75 -7.96
C VAL A 240 -0.07 -9.07 -9.31
N ILE A 241 -0.52 -7.83 -9.46
CA ILE A 241 -0.41 -7.02 -10.69
C ILE A 241 0.48 -5.80 -10.47
N SER A 242 0.86 -5.10 -11.55
CA SER A 242 1.62 -3.85 -11.43
C SER A 242 0.74 -2.69 -10.92
N PRO A 243 1.30 -1.72 -10.18
CA PRO A 243 0.56 -0.53 -9.77
C PRO A 243 -0.03 0.26 -10.94
N GLN A 244 0.66 0.32 -12.08
CA GLN A 244 0.17 0.98 -13.29
C GLN A 244 -1.12 0.34 -13.80
N GLU A 245 -1.26 -0.98 -13.65
CA GLU A 245 -2.49 -1.68 -14.00
C GLU A 245 -3.58 -1.47 -12.96
N ALA A 246 -3.24 -1.49 -11.67
CA ALA A 246 -4.19 -1.20 -10.59
C ALA A 246 -4.78 0.21 -10.71
N TYR A 247 -3.96 1.22 -10.99
CA TYR A 247 -4.40 2.60 -11.15
C TYR A 247 -5.21 2.88 -12.42
N LYS A 248 -5.41 1.90 -13.31
CA LYS A 248 -6.37 1.99 -14.43
C LYS A 248 -7.78 1.54 -14.05
N ASP A 249 -7.97 0.96 -12.87
CA ASP A 249 -9.29 0.54 -12.40
C ASP A 249 -10.27 1.74 -12.37
N PRO A 250 -11.56 1.54 -12.74
CA PRO A 250 -12.56 2.62 -12.72
C PRO A 250 -12.69 3.36 -11.39
N ILE A 251 -12.31 2.76 -10.26
CA ILE A 251 -12.30 3.40 -8.94
C ILE A 251 -11.39 4.65 -8.91
N ALA A 252 -10.37 4.71 -9.77
CA ALA A 252 -9.49 5.87 -9.90
C ALA A 252 -10.25 7.16 -10.24
N PHE A 253 -11.32 7.05 -11.04
CA PHE A 253 -12.16 8.16 -11.49
C PHE A 253 -13.28 8.49 -10.50
N THR A 254 -13.53 7.62 -9.52
CA THR A 254 -14.48 7.90 -8.43
C THR A 254 -13.74 8.62 -7.31
N ILE A 255 -13.69 9.96 -7.37
CA ILE A 255 -13.03 10.79 -6.36
C ILE A 255 -14.06 11.13 -5.27
N PRO A 256 -13.96 10.55 -4.06
CA PRO A 256 -14.94 10.78 -3.02
C PRO A 256 -14.84 12.20 -2.47
N ASP A 257 -16.00 12.81 -2.26
CA ASP A 257 -16.12 14.16 -1.74
C ASP A 257 -16.35 14.17 -0.20
N VAL A 258 -15.43 13.55 0.51
CA VAL A 258 -15.42 13.45 1.98
C VAL A 258 -14.05 13.85 2.54
N LEU A 259 -13.97 14.05 3.86
CA LEU A 259 -12.71 14.23 4.59
C LEU A 259 -12.17 12.90 5.14
N PHE A 260 -13.01 11.87 5.25
CA PHE A 260 -12.63 10.52 5.62
C PHE A 260 -11.89 9.83 4.46
N ASN A 261 -10.59 10.10 4.33
CA ASN A 261 -9.74 9.55 3.26
C ASN A 261 -8.57 8.70 3.77
N GLY A 262 -8.30 8.77 5.08
CA GLY A 262 -7.15 8.12 5.71
C GLY A 262 -7.28 6.60 5.92
N GLN A 263 -8.29 5.96 5.33
CA GLN A 263 -8.51 4.50 5.37
C GLN A 263 -8.63 3.94 3.94
N GLY A 264 -8.06 4.66 2.96
CA GLY A 264 -8.08 4.27 1.56
C GLY A 264 -9.36 4.66 0.80
N ARG A 265 -9.26 4.53 -0.53
CA ARG A 265 -10.26 4.97 -1.51
C ARG A 265 -11.58 4.23 -1.37
N VAL A 266 -11.54 2.93 -1.09
CA VAL A 266 -12.74 2.09 -0.91
C VAL A 266 -13.56 2.62 0.27
N ALA A 267 -12.92 2.80 1.43
CA ALA A 267 -13.56 3.29 2.64
C ALA A 267 -14.08 4.73 2.46
N ALA A 268 -13.31 5.60 1.79
CA ALA A 268 -13.74 6.96 1.48
C ALA A 268 -15.00 7.01 0.58
N ILE A 269 -15.10 6.12 -0.42
CA ILE A 269 -16.31 5.99 -1.25
C ILE A 269 -17.47 5.41 -0.45
N ALA A 270 -17.24 4.43 0.42
CA ALA A 270 -18.27 3.87 1.29
C ALA A 270 -18.83 4.97 2.21
N LYS A 271 -17.95 5.78 2.81
CA LYS A 271 -18.35 6.94 3.61
C LYS A 271 -19.16 7.95 2.80
N SER A 272 -18.78 8.23 1.55
CA SER A 272 -19.57 9.14 0.70
C SER A 272 -20.96 8.60 0.37
N LYS A 273 -21.21 7.29 0.55
CA LYS A 273 -22.52 6.64 0.43
C LYS A 273 -23.25 6.47 1.76
N GLY A 274 -22.78 7.10 2.84
CA GLY A 274 -23.48 7.13 4.13
C GLY A 274 -23.11 6.01 5.11
N TRP A 275 -22.05 5.25 4.86
CA TRP A 275 -21.58 4.24 5.81
C TRP A 275 -21.07 4.89 7.11
N ASP A 276 -21.26 4.19 8.24
CA ASP A 276 -20.67 4.57 9.52
C ASP A 276 -19.15 4.37 9.47
N GLU A 277 -18.38 5.38 9.89
CA GLU A 277 -16.92 5.34 9.90
C GLU A 277 -16.36 4.24 10.79
N LYS A 278 -17.10 3.85 11.83
CA LYS A 278 -16.70 2.75 12.73
C LYS A 278 -16.62 1.40 12.02
N LEU A 279 -17.33 1.25 10.90
CA LEU A 279 -17.35 0.02 10.10
C LEU A 279 -16.32 0.05 8.95
N LEU A 280 -15.53 1.11 8.85
CA LEU A 280 -14.63 1.37 7.73
C LEU A 280 -13.15 1.32 8.12
N ARG A 281 -12.86 0.75 9.30
CA ARG A 281 -11.51 0.54 9.82
C ARG A 281 -11.31 -0.94 10.11
N ASP A 282 -10.27 -1.52 9.53
CA ASP A 282 -9.92 -2.89 9.84
C ASP A 282 -9.28 -2.97 11.23
N VAL A 283 -9.38 -4.13 11.89
CA VAL A 283 -8.79 -4.33 13.21
C VAL A 283 -7.26 -4.31 13.19
N GLY A 284 -6.63 -4.65 12.05
CA GLY A 284 -5.19 -4.57 11.84
C GLY A 284 -4.66 -3.13 11.77
N SER A 285 -5.54 -2.14 11.66
CA SER A 285 -5.24 -0.70 11.78
C SER A 285 -5.49 -0.17 13.20
N SER A 286 -5.13 -0.96 14.22
CA SER A 286 -5.22 -0.60 15.64
C SER A 286 -3.96 -1.05 16.39
N GLU A 287 -3.27 -0.08 17.01
CA GLU A 287 -2.08 -0.36 17.83
C GLU A 287 -2.40 -1.30 19.00
N ASP A 288 -3.49 -1.04 19.72
CA ASP A 288 -3.94 -1.87 20.86
C ASP A 288 -4.18 -3.33 20.44
N TYR A 289 -4.88 -3.54 19.31
CA TYR A 289 -5.11 -4.88 18.76
C TYR A 289 -3.79 -5.58 18.43
N LEU A 290 -2.86 -4.87 17.79
CA LEU A 290 -1.56 -5.45 17.40
C LEU A 290 -0.69 -5.76 18.62
N ASP A 291 -0.68 -4.91 19.64
CA ASP A 291 -0.01 -5.19 20.91
C ASP A 291 -0.53 -6.49 21.55
N ASP A 292 -1.86 -6.62 21.65
CA ASP A 292 -2.49 -7.83 22.20
C ASP A 292 -2.24 -9.06 21.31
N TYR A 293 -2.33 -8.92 19.99
CA TYR A 293 -2.10 -10.01 19.06
C TYR A 293 -0.67 -10.56 19.17
N PHE A 294 0.34 -9.69 19.14
CA PHE A 294 1.75 -10.10 19.21
C PHE A 294 2.09 -10.72 20.57
N LYS A 295 1.51 -10.19 21.66
CA LYS A 295 1.64 -10.75 23.00
C LYS A 295 1.00 -12.14 23.10
N ASN A 296 -0.25 -12.29 22.68
CA ASN A 296 -1.00 -13.54 22.78
C ASN A 296 -0.42 -14.66 21.91
N ASN A 297 0.24 -14.29 20.80
CA ASN A 297 0.94 -15.23 19.94
C ASN A 297 2.41 -15.47 20.34
N ASN A 298 2.86 -14.93 21.47
CA ASN A 298 4.22 -15.10 22.01
C ASN A 298 5.34 -14.77 20.99
N VAL A 299 5.14 -13.73 20.18
CA VAL A 299 6.07 -13.33 19.11
C VAL A 299 7.42 -12.90 19.68
N PHE A 300 7.43 -12.27 20.86
CA PHE A 300 8.62 -11.83 21.57
C PHE A 300 8.69 -12.44 22.97
N LYS A 301 9.83 -13.03 23.33
CA LYS A 301 10.11 -13.69 24.61
C LYS A 301 11.14 -12.92 25.41
#